data_AF-A0A845HXM5-F1
#
_entry.id   AF-A0A845HXM5-F1
#
_cell.length_a   1.000
_cell.length_b   1.000
_cell.length_c   1.000
_cell.angle_alpha   90.00
_cell.angle_beta   90.00
_cell.angle_gamma   90.00
#
_symmetry.space_group_name_H-M   'P 1'
#
loop_
_entity.id
_entity.type
_entity.pdbx_description
1 polymer ?
#
loop_
_entity_poly.entity_id
_entity_poly.type
_entity_poly.pdbx_seq_one_letter_code
_entity_poly.pdbx_strand_id
1 'polypeptide(L)'
;LPAGGHAQASVLGRALPQPVAAPRRIVVIGDTGCRLQKSSNSYQACNHAADYPFAAIAAAAAAWGPELVVHVGDYHYRENACPDGDAGCAGSPWGYGWDAWNADFFAPGAALLRAAPWIMARGNHENCQRGGQGYWRLLDPRPLAAGRDCNNAADDALGNYSAPYAVPIGQDTQLLVLDTANTTWKGFKPGEPGYEQYRALYRQLDALAGQAPRNIGITHHPLLGMGADRRADGSIRLLTGDAGLQQTFGSLNPGLLPASVQAMLSGHVHLWEQVSFAGGHPSQFISGFSGTAEDTVPLPERLPDGVTPAPGAQVEQFSSWVDGFGFMTMERQDADRWLVQVHDLQGRVRNSCQLDGKRSRCAVAQVR
;
A
#
# COMPACT_ATOMS: atom_id res chain seq x y z
N LEU A 1 -10.76 16.25 1.50
CA LEU A 1 -9.98 17.51 1.57
C LEU A 1 -10.98 18.65 1.74
N PRO A 2 -10.85 19.55 2.72
CA PRO A 2 -11.74 20.69 2.76
C PRO A 2 -11.54 21.47 1.47
N ALA A 3 -12.60 21.60 0.66
CA ALA A 3 -12.67 22.57 -0.40
C ALA A 3 -12.72 23.95 0.27
N GLY A 4 -11.55 24.48 0.64
CA GLY A 4 -11.44 25.71 1.41
C GLY A 4 -10.10 26.41 1.18
N GLY A 5 -10.12 27.44 0.33
CA GLY A 5 -9.35 28.66 0.55
C GLY A 5 -8.07 28.89 -0.26
N HIS A 6 -7.32 27.86 -0.63
CA HIS A 6 -5.99 28.09 -1.23
C HIS A 6 -6.03 27.98 -2.77
N ALA A 7 -6.10 29.13 -3.44
CA ALA A 7 -6.07 29.23 -4.91
C ALA A 7 -4.70 28.89 -5.53
N GLN A 8 -3.65 28.76 -4.72
CA GLN A 8 -2.31 28.31 -5.12
C GLN A 8 -1.54 27.79 -3.91
N ALA A 9 -0.68 26.79 -4.12
CA ALA A 9 0.36 26.40 -3.18
C ALA A 9 1.70 26.37 -3.90
N SER A 10 2.78 26.83 -3.26
CA SER A 10 4.12 26.78 -3.82
C SER A 10 5.19 26.60 -2.75
N VAL A 11 6.26 25.88 -3.08
CA VAL A 11 7.44 25.71 -2.23
C VAL A 11 8.68 26.09 -3.04
N LEU A 12 9.50 27.00 -2.51
CA LEU A 12 10.72 27.47 -3.19
C LEU A 12 10.49 27.92 -4.64
N GLY A 13 9.38 28.62 -4.90
CA GLY A 13 9.00 29.11 -6.23
C GLY A 13 8.40 28.05 -7.17
N ARG A 14 8.23 26.80 -6.73
CA ARG A 14 7.58 25.73 -7.50
C ARG A 14 6.12 25.60 -7.11
N ALA A 15 5.22 25.76 -8.08
CA ALA A 15 3.80 25.51 -7.86
C ALA A 15 3.56 24.02 -7.58
N LEU A 16 2.69 23.72 -6.62
CA LEU A 16 2.25 22.36 -6.29
C LEU A 16 0.94 22.05 -7.01
N PRO A 17 0.71 20.78 -7.42
CA PRO A 17 -0.58 20.37 -7.94
C PRO A 17 -1.66 20.55 -6.87
N GLN A 18 -2.84 21.03 -7.29
CA GLN A 18 -3.93 21.30 -6.37
C GLN A 18 -4.82 20.09 -6.14
N PRO A 19 -5.31 19.88 -4.91
CA PRO A 19 -6.31 18.87 -4.65
C PRO A 19 -7.62 19.18 -5.37
N VAL A 20 -8.09 18.24 -6.19
CA VAL A 20 -9.45 18.24 -6.73
C VAL A 20 -10.41 17.78 -5.63
N ALA A 21 -11.58 18.41 -5.51
CA ALA A 21 -12.53 18.09 -4.44
C ALA A 21 -13.11 16.66 -4.56
N ALA A 22 -13.34 16.20 -5.79
CA ALA A 22 -13.88 14.88 -6.11
C ALA A 22 -13.05 14.22 -7.23
N PRO A 23 -11.81 13.77 -6.94
CA PRO A 23 -10.96 13.13 -7.93
C PRO A 23 -11.67 11.89 -8.49
N ARG A 24 -11.66 11.80 -9.82
CA ARG A 24 -12.15 10.68 -10.61
C ARG A 24 -11.01 9.76 -11.02
N ARG A 25 -9.80 10.30 -11.22
CA ARG A 25 -8.65 9.57 -11.78
C ARG A 25 -7.59 9.38 -10.70
N ILE A 26 -7.52 8.18 -10.12
CA ILE A 26 -6.63 7.86 -9.01
C ILE A 26 -5.58 6.85 -9.47
N VAL A 27 -4.31 7.14 -9.27
CA VAL A 27 -3.23 6.15 -9.36
C VAL A 27 -3.01 5.53 -8.00
N VAL A 28 -2.79 4.22 -7.96
CA VAL A 28 -2.42 3.47 -6.75
C VAL A 28 -1.11 2.73 -7.03
N ILE A 29 -0.12 2.95 -6.15
CA ILE A 29 1.22 2.35 -6.21
C ILE A 29 1.69 1.99 -4.80
N GLY A 30 2.68 1.12 -4.69
CA GLY A 30 3.24 0.70 -3.41
C GLY A 30 4.58 0.01 -3.58
N ASP A 31 5.32 -0.13 -2.49
CA ASP A 31 6.51 -0.98 -2.44
C ASP A 31 7.57 -0.51 -3.47
N THR A 32 7.88 0.79 -3.48
CA THR A 32 8.58 1.45 -4.60
C THR A 32 10.09 1.57 -4.46
N GLY A 33 10.68 1.19 -3.32
CA GLY A 33 12.13 1.33 -3.11
C GLY A 33 12.92 0.19 -3.75
N CYS A 34 14.25 0.24 -3.63
CA CYS A 34 15.13 -0.83 -4.11
C CYS A 34 15.73 -1.64 -2.96
N ARG A 35 15.54 -2.97 -2.98
CA ARG A 35 15.91 -3.85 -1.85
C ARG A 35 17.41 -4.05 -1.70
N LEU A 36 17.98 -3.55 -0.60
CA LEU A 36 19.30 -3.90 -0.10
C LEU A 36 19.18 -4.33 1.37
N GLN A 37 18.93 -5.62 1.59
CA GLN A 37 18.60 -6.13 2.92
C GLN A 37 19.42 -7.38 3.27
N LYS A 38 20.23 -7.25 4.33
CA LYS A 38 21.14 -8.30 4.80
C LYS A 38 20.42 -9.44 5.49
N SER A 39 19.36 -9.18 6.25
CA SER A 39 18.65 -10.19 7.04
C SER A 39 17.97 -11.26 6.20
N SER A 40 17.49 -10.90 5.00
CA SER A 40 16.87 -11.80 4.03
C SER A 40 17.84 -12.22 2.90
N ASN A 41 19.09 -11.74 2.94
CA ASN A 41 20.07 -11.89 1.86
C ASN A 41 19.48 -11.51 0.48
N SER A 42 18.76 -10.40 0.44
CA SER A 42 18.07 -9.91 -0.76
C SER A 42 18.68 -8.59 -1.21
N TYR A 43 19.32 -8.62 -2.38
CA TYR A 43 19.97 -7.47 -3.00
C TYR A 43 19.51 -7.37 -4.44
N GLN A 44 18.76 -6.31 -4.73
CA GLN A 44 18.27 -5.96 -6.06
C GLN A 44 19.31 -5.14 -6.79
N ALA A 45 19.41 -5.29 -8.11
CA ALA A 45 20.36 -4.54 -8.93
C ALA A 45 19.88 -3.09 -9.13
N CYS A 46 20.00 -2.29 -8.08
CA CYS A 46 19.43 -0.95 -7.99
C CYS A 46 19.96 0.08 -9.00
N ASN A 47 21.08 -0.22 -9.67
CA ASN A 47 21.65 0.62 -10.73
C ASN A 47 21.09 0.27 -12.12
N HIS A 48 20.27 -0.78 -12.23
CA HIS A 48 19.69 -1.22 -13.49
C HIS A 48 18.19 -0.90 -13.53
N ALA A 49 17.78 -0.10 -14.52
CA ALA A 49 16.39 0.34 -14.64
C ALA A 49 15.39 -0.81 -14.93
N ALA A 50 15.86 -1.95 -15.42
CA ALA A 50 15.01 -3.13 -15.62
C ALA A 50 14.73 -3.86 -14.30
N ASP A 51 15.71 -3.88 -13.40
CA ASP A 51 15.60 -4.53 -12.10
C ASP A 51 14.95 -3.62 -11.07
N TYR A 52 15.13 -2.29 -11.18
CA TYR A 52 14.49 -1.26 -10.34
C TYR A 52 13.73 -0.23 -11.19
N PRO A 53 12.47 -0.53 -11.61
CA PRO A 53 11.78 0.23 -12.65
C PRO A 53 10.90 1.38 -12.14
N PHE A 54 10.98 1.75 -10.84
CA PHE A 54 10.06 2.74 -10.25
C PHE A 54 10.04 4.08 -11.01
N ALA A 55 11.19 4.54 -11.50
CA ALA A 55 11.24 5.78 -12.30
C ALA A 55 10.41 5.71 -13.60
N ALA A 56 10.43 4.56 -14.28
CA ALA A 56 9.63 4.34 -15.48
C ALA A 56 8.12 4.27 -15.15
N ILE A 57 7.77 3.58 -14.05
CA ILE A 57 6.40 3.49 -13.55
C ILE A 57 5.87 4.86 -13.18
N ALA A 58 6.64 5.66 -12.43
CA ALA A 58 6.25 7.02 -12.04
C ALA A 58 6.02 7.90 -13.28
N ALA A 59 6.86 7.78 -14.31
CA ALA A 59 6.68 8.51 -15.57
C ALA A 59 5.42 8.06 -16.33
N ALA A 60 5.18 6.76 -16.46
CA ALA A 60 4.00 6.21 -17.13
C ALA A 60 2.69 6.56 -16.40
N ALA A 61 2.69 6.44 -15.06
CA ALA A 61 1.56 6.83 -14.22
C ALA A 61 1.31 8.35 -14.29
N ALA A 62 2.35 9.18 -14.33
CA ALA A 62 2.19 10.62 -14.52
C ALA A 62 1.58 10.94 -15.89
N ALA A 63 2.01 10.25 -16.96
CA ALA A 63 1.48 10.41 -18.30
C ALA A 63 0.01 9.98 -18.44
N TRP A 64 -0.47 9.09 -17.56
CA TRP A 64 -1.89 8.76 -17.49
C TRP A 64 -2.74 9.97 -17.06
N GLY A 65 -2.17 10.92 -16.31
CA GLY A 65 -2.84 12.15 -15.88
C GLY A 65 -3.76 11.97 -14.67
N PRO A 66 -3.23 11.51 -13.52
CA PRO A 66 -4.00 11.36 -12.29
C PRO A 66 -4.41 12.72 -11.71
N GLU A 67 -5.52 12.73 -10.98
CA GLU A 67 -5.94 13.85 -10.12
C GLU A 67 -5.56 13.61 -8.66
N LEU A 68 -5.23 12.36 -8.32
CA LEU A 68 -4.79 11.92 -6.99
C LEU A 68 -3.88 10.69 -7.15
N VAL A 69 -2.87 10.60 -6.29
CA VAL A 69 -2.04 9.40 -6.14
C VAL A 69 -2.23 8.85 -4.72
N VAL A 70 -2.39 7.54 -4.60
CA VAL A 70 -2.35 6.81 -3.33
C VAL A 70 -1.10 5.95 -3.33
N HIS A 71 -0.22 6.15 -2.34
CA HIS A 71 0.89 5.25 -2.09
C HIS A 71 0.59 4.36 -0.88
N VAL A 72 0.56 3.04 -1.06
CA VAL A 72 0.14 2.06 -0.05
C VAL A 72 1.26 1.60 0.89
N GLY A 73 2.24 2.49 1.15
CA GLY A 73 3.37 2.22 2.05
C GLY A 73 4.57 1.52 1.41
N ASP A 74 5.62 1.39 2.23
CA ASP A 74 6.96 0.89 1.88
C ASP A 74 7.62 1.67 0.75
N TYR A 75 8.38 2.69 1.14
CA TYR A 75 9.09 3.59 0.24
C TYR A 75 10.59 3.31 0.26
N HIS A 76 11.13 2.95 1.43
CA HIS A 76 12.56 2.87 1.69
C HIS A 76 13.04 1.43 1.88
N TYR A 77 13.94 0.96 1.03
CA TYR A 77 14.39 -0.43 0.99
C TYR A 77 15.92 -0.61 1.02
N ARG A 78 16.70 0.47 0.92
CA ARG A 78 18.17 0.46 0.99
C ARG A 78 18.70 0.41 2.44
N GLU A 79 18.30 -0.60 3.20
CA GLU A 79 18.63 -0.69 4.63
C GLU A 79 20.11 -1.00 4.91
N ASN A 80 20.79 -1.68 3.99
CA ASN A 80 22.16 -2.14 4.16
C ASN A 80 23.03 -1.85 2.93
N ALA A 81 24.35 -1.85 3.15
CA ALA A 81 25.33 -1.71 2.08
C ALA A 81 25.20 -2.85 1.06
N CYS A 82 25.41 -2.51 -0.21
CA CYS A 82 25.60 -3.49 -1.28
C CYS A 82 26.81 -4.40 -0.95
N PRO A 83 26.70 -5.73 -1.12
CA PRO A 83 27.81 -6.64 -0.87
C PRO A 83 29.01 -6.39 -1.78
N ASP A 84 30.21 -6.66 -1.28
CA ASP A 84 31.43 -6.55 -2.08
C ASP A 84 31.35 -7.47 -3.32
N GLY A 85 31.63 -6.90 -4.49
CA GLY A 85 31.61 -7.62 -5.77
C GLY A 85 30.26 -7.67 -6.48
N ASP A 86 29.17 -7.19 -5.86
CA ASP A 86 27.87 -7.08 -6.55
C ASP A 86 27.81 -5.79 -7.38
N ALA A 87 28.05 -5.94 -8.69
CA ALA A 87 28.02 -4.83 -9.63
C ALA A 87 26.62 -4.20 -9.80
N GLY A 88 25.55 -4.95 -9.53
CA GLY A 88 24.17 -4.50 -9.75
C GLY A 88 23.74 -3.40 -8.79
N CYS A 89 24.29 -3.39 -7.57
CA CYS A 89 24.02 -2.35 -6.57
C CYS A 89 25.26 -1.53 -6.15
N ALA A 90 26.43 -1.79 -6.74
CA ALA A 90 27.68 -1.13 -6.36
C ALA A 90 27.54 0.40 -6.27
N GLY A 91 27.98 0.98 -5.15
CA GLY A 91 27.92 2.43 -4.91
C GLY A 91 26.53 2.99 -4.58
N SER A 92 25.51 2.15 -4.47
CA SER A 92 24.19 2.57 -3.99
C SER A 92 24.26 3.20 -2.59
N PRO A 93 23.55 4.32 -2.32
CA PRO A 93 23.39 4.82 -0.97
C PRO A 93 22.61 3.81 -0.12
N TRP A 94 22.80 3.84 1.19
CA TRP A 94 22.17 2.90 2.12
C TRP A 94 22.09 3.49 3.53
N GLY A 95 21.32 2.82 4.39
CA GLY A 95 20.95 3.32 5.71
C GLY A 95 19.74 4.25 5.59
N TYR A 96 19.36 4.90 6.68
CA TYR A 96 18.09 5.65 6.76
C TYR A 96 18.23 7.17 6.48
N GLY A 97 19.32 7.55 5.81
CA GLY A 97 19.66 8.94 5.49
C GLY A 97 18.88 9.50 4.29
N TRP A 98 18.98 10.82 4.08
CA TRP A 98 18.33 11.49 2.95
C TRP A 98 18.78 10.97 1.59
N ASP A 99 20.06 10.61 1.45
CA ASP A 99 20.62 10.03 0.23
C ASP A 99 19.90 8.73 -0.17
N ALA A 100 19.64 7.84 0.78
CA ALA A 100 18.88 6.62 0.54
C ALA A 100 17.39 6.90 0.24
N TRP A 101 16.74 7.75 1.04
CA TRP A 101 15.35 8.19 0.80
C TRP A 101 15.16 8.84 -0.58
N ASN A 102 16.12 9.67 -0.99
CA ASN A 102 16.08 10.31 -2.29
C ASN A 102 16.27 9.30 -3.42
N ALA A 103 17.17 8.32 -3.25
CA ALA A 103 17.42 7.28 -4.25
C ALA A 103 16.25 6.29 -4.40
N ASP A 104 15.54 5.97 -3.31
CA ASP A 104 14.42 5.02 -3.32
C ASP A 104 13.07 5.63 -3.66
N PHE A 105 12.86 6.91 -3.36
CA PHE A 105 11.53 7.50 -3.52
C PHE A 105 11.51 8.82 -4.28
N PHE A 106 12.20 9.85 -3.78
CA PHE A 106 11.99 11.21 -4.31
C PHE A 106 12.54 11.41 -5.73
N ALA A 107 13.75 10.92 -6.02
CA ALA A 107 14.34 11.04 -7.35
C ALA A 107 13.61 10.20 -8.40
N PRO A 108 13.37 8.89 -8.21
CA PRO A 108 12.63 8.09 -9.18
C PRO A 108 11.15 8.49 -9.28
N GLY A 109 10.50 8.84 -8.16
CA GLY A 109 9.09 9.25 -8.12
C GLY A 109 8.83 10.68 -8.62
N ALA A 110 9.87 11.45 -8.97
CA ALA A 110 9.77 12.89 -9.20
C ALA A 110 8.75 13.28 -10.28
N ALA A 111 8.59 12.46 -11.33
CA ALA A 111 7.61 12.71 -12.38
C ALA A 111 6.17 12.70 -11.84
N LEU A 112 5.82 11.69 -11.03
CA LEU A 112 4.48 11.52 -10.48
C LEU A 112 4.21 12.46 -9.29
N LEU A 113 5.23 12.75 -8.47
CA LEU A 113 5.14 13.75 -7.39
C LEU A 113 4.77 15.15 -7.90
N ARG A 114 5.14 15.48 -9.14
CA ARG A 114 4.78 16.75 -9.79
C ARG A 114 3.40 16.72 -10.45
N ALA A 115 2.85 15.54 -10.73
CA ALA A 115 1.65 15.39 -11.54
C ALA A 115 0.35 15.61 -10.75
N ALA A 116 0.29 15.14 -9.50
CA ALA A 116 -0.91 15.18 -8.66
C ALA A 116 -0.56 15.23 -7.17
N PRO A 117 -1.49 15.58 -6.28
CA PRO A 117 -1.35 15.41 -4.83
C PRO A 117 -1.35 13.93 -4.43
N TRP A 118 -0.74 13.63 -3.29
CA TRP A 118 -0.54 12.26 -2.82
C TRP A 118 -1.18 12.03 -1.45
N ILE A 119 -1.69 10.82 -1.26
CA ILE A 119 -2.02 10.23 0.03
C ILE A 119 -0.98 9.16 0.32
N MET A 120 -0.33 9.27 1.48
CA MET A 120 0.75 8.38 1.91
C MET A 120 0.23 7.48 3.03
N ALA A 121 0.21 6.17 2.80
CA ALA A 121 0.12 5.17 3.86
C ALA A 121 1.52 4.81 4.34
N ARG A 122 1.62 4.28 5.56
CA ARG A 122 2.90 3.85 6.15
C ARG A 122 3.04 2.34 6.12
N GLY A 123 4.17 1.86 5.61
CA GLY A 123 4.49 0.44 5.62
C GLY A 123 5.50 0.05 6.69
N ASN A 124 5.78 -1.25 6.80
CA ASN A 124 6.69 -1.76 7.84
C ASN A 124 8.14 -1.36 7.61
N HIS A 125 8.53 -0.93 6.41
CA HIS A 125 9.83 -0.30 6.14
C HIS A 125 9.96 1.09 6.78
N GLU A 126 8.86 1.68 7.23
CA GLU A 126 8.80 2.99 7.88
C GLU A 126 8.34 2.94 9.35
N ASN A 127 8.53 1.80 10.01
CA ASN A 127 8.46 1.74 11.47
C ASN A 127 9.72 2.37 12.12
N CYS A 128 9.71 2.62 13.43
CA CYS A 128 10.80 3.34 14.10
C CYS A 128 12.13 2.59 14.11
N GLN A 129 12.12 1.25 14.01
CA GLN A 129 13.36 0.47 13.91
C GLN A 129 14.03 0.60 12.54
N ARG A 130 13.34 1.23 11.57
CA ARG A 130 13.74 1.33 10.17
C ARG A 130 13.62 2.78 9.68
N GLY A 131 12.97 3.02 8.54
CA GLY A 131 12.82 4.33 7.93
C GLY A 131 11.88 5.30 8.65
N GLY A 132 11.37 5.00 9.85
CA GLY A 132 10.34 5.81 10.52
C GLY A 132 10.70 7.29 10.69
N GLN A 133 11.98 7.58 10.94
CA GLN A 133 12.49 8.95 11.02
C GLN A 133 12.22 9.76 9.73
N GLY A 134 12.41 9.14 8.57
CA GLY A 134 12.15 9.77 7.27
C GLY A 134 10.66 9.95 7.02
N TYR A 135 9.85 8.92 7.29
CA TYR A 135 8.39 8.99 7.12
C TYR A 135 7.77 10.15 7.90
N TRP A 136 8.08 10.25 9.21
CA TRP A 136 7.50 11.30 10.06
C TRP A 136 7.88 12.71 9.63
N ARG A 137 9.06 12.87 9.03
CA ARG A 137 9.55 14.18 8.56
C ARG A 137 9.03 14.55 7.18
N LEU A 138 8.85 13.57 6.29
CA LEU A 138 8.70 13.82 4.86
C LEU A 138 7.31 13.49 4.31
N LEU A 139 6.60 12.52 4.92
CA LEU A 139 5.42 11.90 4.30
C LEU A 139 4.14 11.97 5.16
N ASP A 140 4.26 12.00 6.49
CA ASP A 140 3.08 12.11 7.35
C ASP A 140 2.36 13.45 7.11
N PRO A 141 1.02 13.47 6.96
CA PRO A 141 0.30 14.71 6.64
C PRO A 141 0.09 15.65 7.84
N ARG A 142 0.57 15.28 9.04
CA ARG A 142 0.38 16.06 10.27
C ARG A 142 1.68 16.76 10.67
N PRO A 143 1.61 17.77 11.53
CA PRO A 143 2.82 18.38 12.10
C PRO A 143 3.72 17.34 12.77
N LEU A 144 5.02 17.44 12.52
CA LEU A 144 6.03 16.67 13.21
C LEU A 144 5.96 16.96 14.72
N ALA A 145 5.84 15.91 15.53
CA ALA A 145 5.72 16.02 16.98
C ALA A 145 6.87 15.30 17.68
N ALA A 146 7.45 15.94 18.71
CA ALA A 146 8.47 15.33 19.55
C ALA A 146 7.94 14.04 20.21
N GLY A 147 8.78 13.01 20.32
CA GLY A 147 8.41 11.69 20.84
C GLY A 147 7.62 10.82 19.87
N ARG A 148 7.25 11.32 18.68
CA ARG A 148 6.69 10.51 17.58
C ARG A 148 7.64 10.36 16.41
N ASP A 149 8.70 11.16 16.37
CA ASP A 149 9.65 11.31 15.27
C ASP A 149 10.64 10.14 15.08
N CYS A 150 10.54 9.09 15.91
CA CYS A 150 11.46 7.95 15.96
C CYS A 150 12.94 8.34 16.19
N ASN A 151 13.22 9.47 16.82
CA ASN A 151 14.60 9.90 17.11
C ASN A 151 15.18 9.24 18.35
N ASN A 152 14.33 8.81 19.27
CA ASN A 152 14.70 8.19 20.54
C ASN A 152 13.97 6.86 20.68
N ALA A 153 14.74 5.77 20.76
CA ALA A 153 14.19 4.42 20.86
C ALA A 153 13.26 4.22 22.08
N ALA A 154 13.42 5.02 23.14
CA ALA A 154 12.52 4.98 24.29
C ALA A 154 11.08 5.41 23.94
N ASP A 155 10.90 6.18 22.87
CA ASP A 155 9.63 6.72 22.41
C ASP A 155 9.02 5.90 21.25
N ASP A 156 9.69 4.83 20.80
CA ASP A 156 9.25 3.99 19.67
C ASP A 156 7.85 3.39 19.88
N ALA A 157 7.47 3.09 21.11
CA ALA A 157 6.13 2.60 21.41
C ALA A 157 5.03 3.61 21.03
N LEU A 158 5.36 4.90 20.98
CA LEU A 158 4.48 5.97 20.52
C LEU A 158 4.69 6.27 19.03
N GLY A 159 5.94 6.33 18.56
CA GLY A 159 6.28 6.59 17.15
C GLY A 159 5.91 5.46 16.18
N ASN A 160 5.65 4.25 16.67
CA ASN A 160 5.24 3.11 15.86
C ASN A 160 3.75 3.08 15.53
N TYR A 161 2.93 3.99 16.07
CA TYR A 161 1.50 4.01 15.81
C TYR A 161 0.98 5.42 15.53
N SER A 162 -0.11 5.47 14.78
CA SER A 162 -0.85 6.70 14.64
C SER A 162 -2.33 6.51 14.37
N ALA A 163 -3.11 7.52 14.75
CA ALA A 163 -4.54 7.58 14.48
C ALA A 163 -4.82 7.50 12.97
N PRO A 164 -5.89 6.82 12.54
CA PRO A 164 -6.31 6.84 11.16
C PRO A 164 -6.91 8.22 10.83
N TYR A 165 -6.99 8.54 9.56
CA TYR A 165 -7.60 9.79 9.11
C TYR A 165 -8.44 9.57 7.85
N ALA A 166 -9.45 10.43 7.68
CA ALA A 166 -10.32 10.44 6.53
C ALA A 166 -9.93 11.56 5.55
N VAL A 167 -9.95 11.25 4.26
CA VAL A 167 -9.80 12.22 3.17
C VAL A 167 -11.09 12.17 2.34
N PRO A 168 -12.00 13.14 2.53
CA PRO A 168 -13.17 13.27 1.66
C PRO A 168 -12.75 13.49 0.20
N ILE A 169 -13.35 12.73 -0.72
CA ILE A 169 -13.14 12.80 -2.18
C ILE A 169 -14.48 13.01 -2.90
N GLY A 170 -15.25 13.96 -2.41
CA GLY A 170 -16.63 14.25 -2.80
C GLY A 170 -17.47 14.55 -1.56
N GLN A 171 -18.78 14.69 -1.76
CA GLN A 171 -19.72 14.93 -0.66
C GLN A 171 -20.12 13.65 0.09
N ASP A 172 -19.86 12.49 -0.50
CA ASP A 172 -20.45 11.21 -0.09
C ASP A 172 -19.45 10.05 -0.03
N THR A 173 -18.21 10.28 -0.44
CA THR A 173 -17.16 9.28 -0.53
C THR A 173 -15.92 9.79 0.18
N GLN A 174 -15.28 8.95 0.98
CA GLN A 174 -14.00 9.24 1.58
C GLN A 174 -13.00 8.08 1.46
N LEU A 175 -11.73 8.43 1.50
CA LEU A 175 -10.62 7.51 1.67
C LEU A 175 -10.28 7.46 3.17
N LEU A 176 -10.07 6.26 3.71
CA LEU A 176 -9.69 6.04 5.10
C LEU A 176 -8.27 5.50 5.13
N VAL A 177 -7.33 6.26 5.69
CA VAL A 177 -5.91 5.85 5.76
C VAL A 177 -5.61 5.30 7.14
N LEU A 178 -5.10 4.08 7.18
CA LEU A 178 -4.81 3.34 8.40
C LEU A 178 -3.32 3.06 8.48
N ASP A 179 -2.73 3.34 9.65
CA ASP A 179 -1.33 3.04 9.93
C ASP A 179 -1.20 1.59 10.42
N THR A 180 -0.77 0.71 9.53
CA THR A 180 -0.56 -0.72 9.81
C THR A 180 0.91 -1.09 9.91
N ALA A 181 1.83 -0.11 9.96
CA ALA A 181 3.26 -0.32 9.81
C ALA A 181 3.88 -1.28 10.85
N ASN A 182 3.25 -1.40 12.03
CA ASN A 182 3.80 -2.14 13.16
C ASN A 182 2.93 -3.35 13.56
N THR A 183 2.17 -3.92 12.61
CA THR A 183 1.36 -5.12 12.87
C THR A 183 2.26 -6.37 12.92
N THR A 184 1.67 -7.50 13.28
CA THR A 184 2.30 -8.80 13.14
C THR A 184 1.47 -9.66 12.20
N TRP A 185 2.06 -10.09 11.10
CA TRP A 185 1.41 -11.03 10.16
C TRP A 185 1.13 -12.41 10.78
N LYS A 186 1.60 -12.65 12.01
CA LYS A 186 1.44 -13.91 12.78
C LYS A 186 0.40 -13.83 13.90
N GLY A 187 -0.20 -12.66 14.15
CA GLY A 187 -1.02 -12.43 15.34
C GLY A 187 -0.20 -11.99 16.55
N PHE A 188 -0.90 -11.45 17.55
CA PHE A 188 -0.32 -10.93 18.78
C PHE A 188 -0.38 -11.96 19.91
N LYS A 189 0.71 -12.03 20.68
CA LYS A 189 0.74 -12.79 21.93
C LYS A 189 0.04 -12.01 23.06
N PRO A 190 -0.42 -12.68 24.13
CA PRO A 190 -0.99 -12.00 25.28
C PRO A 190 -0.03 -10.94 25.85
N GLY A 191 -0.55 -9.72 26.05
CA GLY A 191 0.22 -8.59 26.59
C GLY A 191 1.04 -7.80 25.57
N GLU A 192 1.10 -8.21 24.29
CA GLU A 192 1.76 -7.40 23.27
C GLU A 192 0.97 -6.10 23.01
N PRO A 193 1.61 -4.92 23.06
CA PRO A 193 0.91 -3.64 22.95
C PRO A 193 0.11 -3.47 21.66
N GLY A 194 0.58 -4.07 20.56
CA GLY A 194 -0.08 -3.98 19.25
C GLY A 194 -1.53 -4.43 19.27
N TYR A 195 -1.88 -5.43 20.09
CA TYR A 195 -3.24 -5.94 20.17
C TYR A 195 -4.26 -4.83 20.53
N GLU A 196 -3.99 -4.06 21.59
CA GLU A 196 -4.89 -2.97 21.99
C GLU A 196 -4.72 -1.71 21.12
N GLN A 197 -3.52 -1.46 20.57
CA GLN A 197 -3.32 -0.36 19.63
C GLN A 197 -4.17 -0.52 18.36
N TYR A 198 -4.21 -1.73 17.78
CA TYR A 198 -5.04 -1.98 16.58
C TYR A 198 -6.53 -2.07 16.89
N ARG A 199 -6.93 -2.50 18.10
CA ARG A 199 -8.32 -2.36 18.56
C ARG A 199 -8.71 -0.89 18.72
N ALA A 200 -7.82 -0.03 19.22
CA ALA A 200 -8.04 1.40 19.29
C ALA A 200 -8.13 2.04 17.89
N LEU A 201 -7.24 1.65 16.97
CA LEU A 201 -7.28 2.04 15.56
C LEU A 201 -8.63 1.67 14.93
N TYR A 202 -9.12 0.45 15.14
CA TYR A 202 -10.42 0.01 14.62
C TYR A 202 -11.59 0.87 15.13
N ARG A 203 -11.63 1.20 16.42
CA ARG A 203 -12.72 2.05 16.96
C ARG A 203 -12.72 3.44 16.32
N GLN A 204 -11.54 3.99 16.05
CA GLN A 204 -11.41 5.28 15.35
C GLN A 204 -11.81 5.14 13.87
N LEU A 205 -11.42 4.04 13.21
CA LEU A 205 -11.86 3.70 11.86
C LEU A 205 -13.38 3.64 11.76
N ASP A 206 -14.05 2.94 12.69
CA ASP A 206 -15.50 2.77 12.70
C ASP A 206 -16.22 4.12 12.85
N ALA A 207 -15.72 4.97 13.76
CA ALA A 207 -16.24 6.33 13.94
C ALA A 207 -16.05 7.21 12.68
N LEU A 208 -14.88 7.11 12.02
CA LEU A 208 -14.64 7.83 10.76
C LEU A 208 -15.53 7.30 9.63
N ALA A 209 -15.68 5.98 9.50
CA ALA A 209 -16.47 5.34 8.46
C ALA A 209 -17.97 5.69 8.53
N GLY A 210 -18.46 6.14 9.69
CA GLY A 210 -19.82 6.67 9.86
C GLY A 210 -20.02 8.09 9.33
N GLN A 211 -18.96 8.81 8.93
CA GLN A 211 -19.04 10.20 8.46
C GLN A 211 -19.38 10.33 6.96
N ALA A 212 -19.30 9.23 6.21
CA ALA A 212 -19.65 9.16 4.80
C ALA A 212 -20.31 7.82 4.47
N PRO A 213 -21.29 7.79 3.55
CA PRO A 213 -21.96 6.54 3.17
C PRO A 213 -21.03 5.56 2.42
N ARG A 214 -19.98 6.07 1.76
CA ARG A 214 -19.03 5.28 0.97
C ARG A 214 -17.60 5.48 1.42
N ASN A 215 -16.88 4.38 1.61
CA ASN A 215 -15.50 4.40 2.08
C ASN A 215 -14.62 3.45 1.26
N ILE A 216 -13.38 3.88 0.96
CA ILE A 216 -12.30 3.00 0.50
C ILE A 216 -11.21 3.07 1.57
N GLY A 217 -10.82 1.93 2.12
CA GLY A 217 -9.74 1.85 3.09
C GLY A 217 -8.38 1.71 2.43
N ILE A 218 -7.35 2.28 3.06
CA ILE A 218 -5.97 2.24 2.61
C ILE A 218 -5.14 1.75 3.80
N THR A 219 -4.50 0.60 3.64
CA THR A 219 -3.56 0.01 4.59
C THR A 219 -2.25 -0.28 3.85
N HIS A 220 -1.19 -0.63 4.58
CA HIS A 220 -0.04 -1.26 3.93
C HIS A 220 -0.21 -2.78 3.88
N HIS A 221 -0.54 -3.40 5.02
CA HIS A 221 -0.73 -4.85 5.09
C HIS A 221 -2.16 -5.24 4.64
N PRO A 222 -2.32 -6.23 3.74
CA PRO A 222 -3.63 -6.72 3.34
C PRO A 222 -4.30 -7.53 4.45
N LEU A 223 -5.56 -7.21 4.76
CA LEU A 223 -6.37 -8.02 5.69
C LEU A 223 -7.06 -9.17 4.97
N LEU A 224 -7.34 -8.99 3.68
CA LEU A 224 -8.24 -9.82 2.87
C LEU A 224 -7.55 -10.32 1.59
N GLY A 225 -6.22 -10.21 1.52
CA GLY A 225 -5.43 -10.70 0.39
C GLY A 225 -4.75 -12.03 0.67
N MET A 226 -4.15 -12.59 -0.38
CA MET A 226 -3.37 -13.81 -0.34
C MET A 226 -1.90 -13.52 -0.69
N GLY A 227 -1.03 -14.43 -0.30
CA GLY A 227 0.36 -14.49 -0.77
C GLY A 227 0.78 -15.94 -0.98
N ALA A 228 2.01 -16.16 -1.41
CA ALA A 228 2.54 -17.49 -1.59
C ALA A 228 4.01 -17.58 -1.21
N ASP A 229 4.35 -18.65 -0.47
CA ASP A 229 5.72 -19.03 -0.15
C ASP A 229 6.05 -20.38 -0.78
N ARG A 230 7.35 -20.60 -1.05
CA ARG A 230 7.86 -21.93 -1.38
C ARG A 230 8.39 -22.62 -0.12
N ARG A 231 7.88 -23.80 0.18
CA ARG A 231 8.40 -24.66 1.26
C ARG A 231 9.74 -25.30 0.86
N ALA A 232 10.46 -25.80 1.86
CA ALA A 232 11.73 -26.50 1.66
C ALA A 232 11.60 -27.76 0.76
N ASP A 233 10.42 -28.40 0.73
CA ASP A 233 10.10 -29.53 -0.14
C ASP A 233 9.69 -29.11 -1.56
N GLY A 234 9.72 -27.82 -1.87
CA GLY A 234 9.33 -27.24 -3.16
C GLY A 234 7.84 -26.97 -3.32
N SER A 235 6.98 -27.43 -2.41
CA SER A 235 5.53 -27.19 -2.45
C SER A 235 5.18 -25.73 -2.15
N ILE A 236 4.07 -25.25 -2.71
CA ILE A 236 3.59 -23.88 -2.48
C ILE A 236 2.74 -23.87 -1.20
N ARG A 237 3.03 -22.91 -0.31
CA ARG A 237 2.20 -22.57 0.85
C ARG A 237 1.51 -21.24 0.55
N LEU A 238 0.19 -21.25 0.50
CA LEU A 238 -0.58 -20.01 0.47
C LEU A 238 -0.53 -19.32 1.83
N LEU A 239 -0.33 -18.01 1.80
CA LEU A 239 -0.37 -17.11 2.93
C LEU A 239 -1.71 -16.41 2.93
N THR A 240 -2.31 -16.28 4.11
CA THR A 240 -3.58 -15.57 4.32
C THR A 240 -3.30 -14.11 4.70
N GLY A 241 -4.35 -13.31 4.81
CA GLY A 241 -4.22 -11.91 5.24
C GLY A 241 -3.61 -11.75 6.63
N ASP A 242 -3.25 -10.51 6.96
CA ASP A 242 -2.50 -10.18 8.18
C ASP A 242 -3.21 -10.66 9.46
N ALA A 243 -2.65 -11.66 10.12
CA ALA A 243 -3.29 -12.31 11.26
C ALA A 243 -3.42 -11.38 12.48
N GLY A 244 -2.51 -10.42 12.67
CA GLY A 244 -2.58 -9.43 13.76
C GLY A 244 -3.76 -8.47 13.58
N LEU A 245 -3.92 -7.94 12.38
CA LEU A 245 -5.07 -7.10 12.03
C LEU A 245 -6.38 -7.91 12.08
N GLN A 246 -6.42 -9.12 11.53
CA GLN A 246 -7.60 -9.97 11.58
C GLN A 246 -8.00 -10.33 13.01
N GLN A 247 -7.04 -10.68 13.86
CA GLN A 247 -7.28 -11.01 15.27
C GLN A 247 -7.87 -9.80 16.02
N THR A 248 -7.29 -8.61 15.83
CA THR A 248 -7.69 -7.40 16.55
C THR A 248 -9.01 -6.83 16.02
N PHE A 249 -9.17 -6.71 14.71
CA PHE A 249 -10.39 -6.19 14.11
C PHE A 249 -11.54 -7.18 14.28
N GLY A 250 -11.28 -8.49 14.07
CA GLY A 250 -12.23 -9.58 14.26
C GLY A 250 -12.79 -9.68 15.67
N SER A 251 -11.99 -9.30 16.68
CA SER A 251 -12.43 -9.24 18.08
C SER A 251 -13.44 -8.14 18.38
N LEU A 252 -13.63 -7.19 17.46
CA LEU A 252 -14.58 -6.07 17.57
C LEU A 252 -15.70 -6.17 16.53
N ASN A 253 -15.39 -6.67 15.34
CA ASN A 253 -16.32 -6.88 14.25
C ASN A 253 -15.93 -8.15 13.48
N PRO A 254 -16.77 -9.21 13.49
CA PRO A 254 -16.47 -10.46 12.79
C PRO A 254 -16.37 -10.31 11.27
N GLY A 255 -16.92 -9.24 10.68
CA GLY A 255 -16.73 -8.88 9.27
C GLY A 255 -15.45 -8.09 8.99
N LEU A 256 -14.59 -7.92 9.99
CA LEU A 256 -13.30 -7.22 10.00
C LEU A 256 -13.32 -5.72 9.73
N LEU A 257 -14.28 -5.19 8.97
CA LEU A 257 -14.33 -3.79 8.58
C LEU A 257 -15.75 -3.22 8.65
N PRO A 258 -15.91 -1.90 8.88
CA PRO A 258 -17.21 -1.25 8.88
C PRO A 258 -17.99 -1.52 7.58
N ALA A 259 -19.31 -1.63 7.70
CA ALA A 259 -20.18 -2.02 6.58
C ALA A 259 -20.11 -1.05 5.39
N SER A 260 -19.78 0.23 5.61
CA SER A 260 -19.66 1.26 4.58
C SER A 260 -18.32 1.22 3.81
N VAL A 261 -17.39 0.35 4.19
CA VAL A 261 -16.14 0.11 3.42
C VAL A 261 -16.45 -0.80 2.23
N GLN A 262 -16.13 -0.29 1.04
CA GLN A 262 -16.37 -0.92 -0.27
C GLN A 262 -15.17 -1.73 -0.75
N ALA A 263 -13.98 -1.14 -0.61
CA ALA A 263 -12.74 -1.77 -1.00
C ALA A 263 -11.60 -1.40 -0.04
N MET A 264 -10.59 -2.27 0.01
CA MET A 264 -9.30 -2.03 0.65
C MET A 264 -8.21 -1.96 -0.40
N LEU A 265 -7.33 -0.97 -0.28
CA LEU A 265 -6.11 -0.81 -1.08
C LEU A 265 -4.91 -1.08 -0.17
N SER A 266 -4.00 -1.95 -0.59
CA SER A 266 -2.80 -2.27 0.19
C SER A 266 -1.59 -2.59 -0.68
N GLY A 267 -0.42 -2.70 -0.06
CA GLY A 267 0.84 -3.12 -0.67
C GLY A 267 1.37 -4.37 0.02
N HIS A 268 2.63 -4.34 0.44
CA HIS A 268 3.33 -5.32 1.28
C HIS A 268 3.65 -6.65 0.59
N VAL A 269 2.65 -7.24 -0.07
CA VAL A 269 2.84 -8.40 -0.93
C VAL A 269 3.24 -7.88 -2.30
N HIS A 270 4.38 -8.33 -2.79
CA HIS A 270 5.05 -7.70 -3.93
C HIS A 270 4.53 -8.25 -5.25
N LEU A 271 3.28 -7.90 -5.54
CA LEU A 271 2.50 -8.33 -6.70
C LEU A 271 1.28 -7.41 -6.87
N TRP A 272 0.53 -7.61 -7.97
CA TRP A 272 -0.85 -7.11 -8.06
C TRP A 272 -1.85 -8.23 -7.76
N GLU A 273 -2.86 -7.95 -6.94
CA GLU A 273 -3.94 -8.89 -6.63
C GLU A 273 -5.29 -8.20 -6.51
N GLN A 274 -6.35 -8.89 -6.92
CA GLN A 274 -7.73 -8.58 -6.62
C GLN A 274 -8.41 -9.80 -5.97
N VAL A 275 -9.11 -9.57 -4.87
CA VAL A 275 -9.98 -10.57 -4.21
C VAL A 275 -11.35 -9.97 -3.95
N SER A 276 -12.40 -10.68 -4.34
CA SER A 276 -13.80 -10.34 -4.05
C SER A 276 -14.50 -11.52 -3.41
N PHE A 277 -15.46 -11.26 -2.53
CA PHE A 277 -16.02 -12.25 -1.63
C PHE A 277 -17.50 -12.47 -1.85
N ALA A 278 -17.99 -13.69 -1.67
CA ALA A 278 -19.41 -14.04 -1.74
C ALA A 278 -20.25 -13.41 -0.61
N GLY A 279 -19.61 -12.93 0.47
CA GLY A 279 -20.26 -12.32 1.64
C GLY A 279 -20.24 -10.78 1.67
N GLY A 280 -20.36 -10.21 2.87
CA GLY A 280 -20.38 -8.76 3.10
C GLY A 280 -19.00 -8.09 3.23
N HIS A 281 -17.91 -8.83 3.02
CA HIS A 281 -16.54 -8.31 3.06
C HIS A 281 -16.28 -7.40 1.84
N PRO A 282 -15.54 -6.29 2.02
CA PRO A 282 -15.12 -5.44 0.90
C PRO A 282 -14.13 -6.18 0.00
N SER A 283 -14.06 -5.77 -1.27
CA SER A 283 -12.99 -6.25 -2.17
C SER A 283 -11.62 -5.79 -1.66
N GLN A 284 -10.59 -6.62 -1.84
CA GLN A 284 -9.20 -6.25 -1.59
C GLN A 284 -8.49 -6.07 -2.94
N PHE A 285 -7.76 -4.97 -3.07
CA PHE A 285 -6.76 -4.79 -4.11
C PHE A 285 -5.38 -4.64 -3.46
N ILE A 286 -4.41 -5.41 -3.93
CA ILE A 286 -2.99 -5.27 -3.60
C ILE A 286 -2.28 -4.64 -4.79
N SER A 287 -1.48 -3.61 -4.53
CA SER A 287 -0.73 -2.86 -5.53
C SER A 287 0.73 -2.66 -5.08
N GLY A 288 1.38 -3.74 -4.64
CA GLY A 288 2.77 -3.73 -4.16
C GLY A 288 3.82 -4.03 -5.21
N PHE A 289 3.57 -3.67 -6.47
CA PHE A 289 4.33 -4.13 -7.63
C PHE A 289 5.02 -2.98 -8.39
N SER A 290 5.45 -1.93 -7.66
CA SER A 290 5.88 -0.67 -8.27
C SER A 290 7.36 -0.32 -8.10
N GLY A 291 8.22 -1.24 -7.62
CA GLY A 291 9.65 -0.99 -7.65
C GLY A 291 10.54 -2.05 -7.01
N THR A 292 10.27 -2.44 -5.77
CA THR A 292 11.10 -3.42 -5.04
C THR A 292 10.99 -4.80 -5.67
N ALA A 293 12.00 -5.66 -5.50
CA ALA A 293 11.99 -7.04 -6.02
C ALA A 293 10.67 -7.79 -5.76
N GLU A 294 10.01 -8.24 -6.84
CA GLU A 294 8.70 -8.90 -6.84
C GLU A 294 8.72 -10.27 -6.16
N ASP A 295 7.55 -10.69 -5.67
CA ASP A 295 7.30 -12.08 -5.34
C ASP A 295 7.27 -12.90 -6.64
N THR A 296 7.98 -14.03 -6.62
CA THR A 296 8.13 -14.91 -7.80
C THR A 296 7.46 -16.28 -7.61
N VAL A 297 6.92 -16.54 -6.41
CA VAL A 297 6.17 -17.77 -6.14
C VAL A 297 4.76 -17.60 -6.71
N PRO A 298 4.32 -18.45 -7.66
CA PRO A 298 3.06 -18.22 -8.35
C PRO A 298 1.87 -18.44 -7.42
N LEU A 299 0.87 -17.56 -7.55
CA LEU A 299 -0.48 -17.80 -7.06
C LEU A 299 -1.26 -18.63 -8.08
N PRO A 300 -2.18 -19.53 -7.64
CA PRO A 300 -2.99 -20.31 -8.55
C PRO A 300 -4.02 -19.44 -9.26
N GLU A 301 -4.41 -19.79 -10.49
CA GLU A 301 -5.46 -19.07 -11.23
C GLU A 301 -6.79 -19.08 -10.47
N ARG A 302 -7.05 -20.16 -9.75
CA ARG A 302 -8.17 -20.30 -8.82
C ARG A 302 -7.66 -20.82 -7.48
N LEU A 303 -8.06 -20.17 -6.40
CA LEU A 303 -7.76 -20.66 -5.06
C LEU A 303 -8.41 -22.03 -4.82
N PRO A 304 -7.73 -22.97 -4.11
CA PRO A 304 -8.33 -24.24 -3.76
C PRO A 304 -9.61 -24.08 -2.94
N ASP A 305 -10.55 -25.01 -3.08
CA ASP A 305 -11.83 -24.94 -2.37
C ASP A 305 -11.60 -24.89 -0.84
N GLY A 306 -12.32 -23.99 -0.18
CA GLY A 306 -12.20 -23.75 1.27
C GLY A 306 -11.03 -22.87 1.71
N VAL A 307 -10.10 -22.52 0.81
CA VAL A 307 -9.05 -21.54 1.12
C VAL A 307 -9.63 -20.14 1.07
N THR A 308 -9.45 -19.40 2.16
CA THR A 308 -9.90 -18.02 2.31
C THR A 308 -8.83 -17.19 3.02
N PRO A 309 -8.69 -15.89 2.70
CA PRO A 309 -7.74 -15.01 3.37
C PRO A 309 -8.09 -14.75 4.83
N ALA A 310 -9.36 -14.89 5.24
CA ALA A 310 -9.82 -14.60 6.60
C ALA A 310 -11.07 -15.41 6.97
N PRO A 311 -11.34 -15.65 8.27
CA PRO A 311 -12.56 -16.34 8.69
C PRO A 311 -13.83 -15.69 8.12
N GLY A 312 -14.65 -16.48 7.42
CA GLY A 312 -15.91 -16.02 6.81
C GLY A 312 -15.77 -15.25 5.48
N ALA A 313 -14.55 -14.96 5.02
CA ALA A 313 -14.30 -14.25 3.76
C ALA A 313 -14.27 -15.21 2.56
N GLN A 314 -15.39 -15.89 2.27
CA GLN A 314 -15.46 -16.84 1.15
C GLN A 314 -15.18 -16.14 -0.18
N VAL A 315 -14.11 -16.53 -0.86
CA VAL A 315 -13.67 -15.92 -2.14
C VAL A 315 -14.64 -16.30 -3.27
N GLU A 316 -15.03 -15.31 -4.05
CA GLU A 316 -15.91 -15.43 -5.22
C GLU A 316 -15.19 -15.09 -6.53
N GLN A 317 -14.34 -14.05 -6.51
CA GLN A 317 -13.47 -13.69 -7.64
C GLN A 317 -12.05 -13.50 -7.14
N PHE A 318 -11.08 -13.92 -7.96
CA PHE A 318 -9.66 -13.83 -7.68
C PHE A 318 -8.93 -13.50 -8.97
N SER A 319 -8.01 -12.54 -8.92
CA SER A 319 -7.14 -12.20 -10.02
C SER A 319 -5.78 -11.78 -9.50
N SER A 320 -4.70 -12.14 -10.21
CA SER A 320 -3.34 -11.76 -9.81
C SER A 320 -2.40 -11.52 -10.99
N TRP A 321 -1.34 -10.77 -10.70
CA TRP A 321 -0.15 -10.64 -11.53
C TRP A 321 1.06 -10.78 -10.61
N VAL A 322 1.81 -11.87 -10.79
CA VAL A 322 3.02 -12.20 -10.03
C VAL A 322 4.22 -12.04 -10.96
N ASP A 323 5.39 -11.68 -10.42
CA ASP A 323 6.64 -11.49 -11.17
C ASP A 323 6.48 -10.46 -12.30
N GLY A 324 5.85 -9.32 -11.99
CA GLY A 324 5.57 -8.29 -12.99
C GLY A 324 5.39 -6.92 -12.37
N PHE A 325 6.14 -5.95 -12.89
CA PHE A 325 6.11 -4.58 -12.42
C PHE A 325 5.09 -3.69 -13.15
N GLY A 326 4.50 -2.76 -12.41
CA GLY A 326 3.53 -1.82 -12.95
C GLY A 326 2.86 -0.92 -11.91
N PHE A 327 1.67 -0.45 -12.25
CA PHE A 327 0.84 0.37 -11.36
C PHE A 327 -0.65 0.09 -11.60
N MET A 328 -1.46 0.39 -10.59
CA MET A 328 -2.91 0.28 -10.67
C MET A 328 -3.53 1.68 -10.83
N THR A 329 -4.62 1.77 -11.57
CA THR A 329 -5.46 2.98 -11.62
C THR A 329 -6.89 2.66 -11.21
N MET A 330 -7.58 3.66 -10.69
CA MET A 330 -9.01 3.64 -10.41
C MET A 330 -9.65 4.86 -11.05
N GLU A 331 -10.61 4.63 -11.95
CA GLU A 331 -11.42 5.68 -12.55
C GLU A 331 -12.87 5.60 -12.06
N ARG A 332 -13.33 6.67 -11.41
CA ARG A 332 -14.70 6.78 -10.91
C ARG A 332 -15.67 6.81 -12.08
N GLN A 333 -16.62 5.87 -12.11
CA GLN A 333 -17.67 5.83 -13.12
C GLN A 333 -18.98 6.41 -12.57
N ASP A 334 -19.34 6.05 -11.33
CA ASP A 334 -20.46 6.65 -10.59
C ASP A 334 -20.21 6.66 -9.07
N ALA A 335 -21.28 6.61 -8.25
CA ALA A 335 -21.18 6.66 -6.79
C ALA A 335 -20.50 5.40 -6.21
N ASP A 336 -20.88 4.22 -6.69
CA ASP A 336 -20.44 2.92 -6.14
C ASP A 336 -19.54 2.15 -7.11
N ARG A 337 -19.41 2.61 -8.37
CA ARG A 337 -18.65 1.94 -9.42
C ARG A 337 -17.34 2.63 -9.79
N TRP A 338 -16.30 1.80 -9.86
CA TRP A 338 -14.96 2.17 -10.30
C TRP A 338 -14.46 1.19 -11.36
N LEU A 339 -13.87 1.75 -12.42
CA LEU A 339 -13.03 0.98 -13.32
C LEU A 339 -11.62 0.92 -12.72
N VAL A 340 -11.16 -0.28 -12.41
CA VAL A 340 -9.79 -0.51 -11.95
C VAL A 340 -8.99 -1.07 -13.12
N GLN A 341 -7.83 -0.50 -13.43
CA GLN A 341 -6.96 -1.02 -14.48
C GLN A 341 -5.55 -1.28 -13.95
N VAL A 342 -4.92 -2.31 -14.52
CA VAL A 342 -3.54 -2.71 -14.21
C VAL A 342 -2.68 -2.37 -15.40
N HIS A 343 -1.64 -1.58 -15.19
CA HIS A 343 -0.77 -1.09 -16.25
C HIS A 343 0.64 -1.67 -16.09
N ASP A 344 1.28 -2.02 -17.21
CA ASP A 344 2.70 -2.36 -17.20
C ASP A 344 3.61 -1.11 -17.17
N LEU A 345 4.92 -1.36 -17.17
CA LEU A 345 5.98 -0.35 -17.19
C LEU A 345 5.86 0.68 -18.34
N GLN A 346 5.15 0.35 -19.43
CA GLN A 346 4.93 1.25 -20.57
C GLN A 346 3.57 1.95 -20.49
N GLY A 347 2.82 1.77 -19.41
CA GLY A 347 1.47 2.30 -19.23
C GLY A 347 0.39 1.52 -19.99
N ARG A 348 0.72 0.37 -20.60
CA ARG A 348 -0.26 -0.43 -21.34
C ARG A 348 -1.13 -1.20 -20.36
N VAL A 349 -2.44 -1.17 -20.60
CA VAL A 349 -3.42 -1.91 -19.79
C VAL A 349 -3.22 -3.42 -20.01
N ARG A 350 -2.99 -4.15 -18.92
CA ARG A 350 -2.82 -5.61 -18.88
C ARG A 350 -4.05 -6.32 -18.34
N ASN A 351 -4.81 -5.66 -17.48
CA ASN A 351 -6.08 -6.16 -16.97
C ASN A 351 -7.03 -5.00 -16.67
N SER A 352 -8.32 -5.30 -16.60
CA SER A 352 -9.35 -4.34 -16.18
C SER A 352 -10.36 -5.06 -15.30
N CYS A 353 -10.74 -4.42 -14.21
CA CYS A 353 -11.69 -4.91 -13.25
C CYS A 353 -12.79 -3.88 -13.02
N GLN A 354 -14.02 -4.35 -12.83
CA GLN A 354 -15.13 -3.52 -12.39
C GLN A 354 -15.28 -3.72 -10.88
N LEU A 355 -15.17 -2.64 -10.10
CA LEU A 355 -15.64 -2.58 -8.72
C LEU A 355 -17.05 -1.99 -8.73
N ASP A 356 -17.98 -2.63 -8.03
CA ASP A 356 -19.37 -2.20 -7.83
C ASP A 356 -19.76 -2.45 -6.36
N GLY A 357 -19.85 -1.38 -5.58
CA GLY A 357 -20.00 -1.47 -4.14
C GLY A 357 -18.85 -2.24 -3.52
N LYS A 358 -19.15 -3.39 -2.90
CA LYS A 358 -18.15 -4.28 -2.28
C LYS A 358 -17.57 -5.34 -3.21
N ARG A 359 -18.13 -5.50 -4.41
CA ARG A 359 -17.81 -6.62 -5.30
C ARG A 359 -16.94 -6.17 -6.44
N SER A 360 -15.96 -6.99 -6.79
CA SER A 360 -15.14 -6.74 -7.96
C SER A 360 -14.94 -7.99 -8.81
N ARG A 361 -14.79 -7.77 -10.11
CA ARG A 361 -14.52 -8.81 -11.11
C ARG A 361 -13.56 -8.28 -12.15
N CYS A 362 -12.53 -9.06 -12.46
CA CYS A 362 -11.55 -8.76 -13.49
C CYS A 362 -11.81 -9.50 -14.80
N ALA A 363 -11.29 -8.96 -15.90
CA ALA A 363 -11.42 -9.56 -17.23
C ALA A 363 -10.64 -10.87 -17.36
N VAL A 364 -9.50 -10.99 -16.67
CA VAL A 364 -8.71 -12.23 -16.60
C VAL A 364 -8.39 -12.60 -15.14
N ALA A 365 -8.26 -13.89 -14.87
CA ALA A 365 -7.87 -14.42 -13.55
C ALA A 365 -6.35 -14.35 -13.30
N GLN A 366 -5.54 -14.39 -14.37
CA GLN A 366 -4.10 -14.21 -14.27
C GLN A 366 -3.59 -13.30 -15.38
N VAL A 367 -2.85 -12.27 -15.00
CA VAL A 367 -2.07 -11.47 -15.93
C VAL A 367 -0.78 -12.22 -16.24
N ARG A 368 -0.39 -12.24 -17.52
CA ARG A 368 0.83 -12.87 -18.04
C ARG A 368 1.61 -11.84 -18.80
#